data_AF-A0A8C5GMS0-F1
#
_entry.id   AF-A0A8C5GMS0-F1
#
_cell.length_a   1.000
_cell.length_b   1.000
_cell.length_c   1.000
_cell.angle_alpha   90.00
_cell.angle_beta   90.00
_cell.angle_gamma   90.00
#
_symmetry.space_group_name_H-M   'P 1'
#
loop_
_entity.id
_entity.type
_entity.pdbx_description
1 polymer ?
#
loop_
_entity_poly.entity_id
_entity_poly.type
_entity_poly.pdbx_seq_one_letter_code
_entity_poly.pdbx_strand_id
1 'polypeptide(L)'
;MTEQSNTEGMVGLDEPKKMTREDWRKKKELEEQRKLGNAPAEVDEEGKDINPHIPQYISSVPWYVDPSKRPTLKHQRPQTEEAPQYSAIGEWYKRGVQENEVATKYRKGGCENCGAMTHKKKDCLERPRKVGAKFTGRAIAADEHSQILLSLDYDGKRDRWNGYDPEEHQRIVEEYAKVDLAKRTLKAQKLQDELASGKLDQSEREHDSEDEDEDKYADDIDMPGQNFDSKRRITVRNLRIREDTAKYLRNLDPNSAYYDPKTRAMRENPYSNTGMNDDEVGYAGDNFVRYSGDTITMAQTQMFAWEAYERGSEVHLQADPTKLELLHRSFKVKKEDFKEMQREGILEKYGGSEHLDAPPRELLLAQTEDYLEYSRHGAVLKGLEKAVARSKYEEDVLINNHTCIWGSYWKDGFWGFKCCHSMVKQSYCTGETGVQISNSECVPFEEGLIEQQEEEEEPKSLLEMHRDKMKEKKKKKKNKNKNKNKNKNKNKKHDSSSSDSEDEEKKKEKLKTALEAEDRRVKHVESMMQLDERKRPYSSLQEVKAPTEEEMEAFRIKRPRPDDPMASFLGQ
;
A
#
# COMPACT_ATOMS: atom_id res chain seq x y z
N MET A 1 -44.12 -57.42 34.38
CA MET A 1 -45.47 -57.43 33.79
C MET A 1 -45.66 -56.15 33.00
N THR A 2 -46.32 -56.27 31.85
CA THR A 2 -46.66 -55.26 30.83
C THR A 2 -45.57 -54.95 29.81
N GLU A 3 -45.60 -55.81 28.79
CA GLU A 3 -45.14 -55.63 27.42
C GLU A 3 -45.88 -54.46 26.75
N GLN A 4 -45.16 -53.63 25.99
CA GLN A 4 -45.74 -52.86 24.89
C GLN A 4 -44.83 -53.06 23.66
N SER A 5 -45.44 -53.67 22.66
CA SER A 5 -44.90 -54.08 21.38
C SER A 5 -44.61 -52.86 20.48
N ASN A 6 -43.33 -52.53 20.31
CA ASN A 6 -42.89 -51.75 19.16
C ASN A 6 -42.91 -52.65 17.92
N THR A 7 -43.98 -52.53 17.14
CA THR A 7 -44.06 -53.11 15.80
C THR A 7 -43.14 -52.30 14.89
N GLU A 8 -41.98 -52.87 14.61
CA GLU A 8 -41.10 -52.44 13.53
C GLU A 8 -41.90 -52.44 12.22
N GLY A 9 -42.17 -51.23 11.72
CA GLY A 9 -42.72 -51.03 10.39
C GLY A 9 -41.70 -51.49 9.36
N MET A 10 -41.88 -52.73 8.89
CA MET A 10 -41.21 -53.28 7.71
C MET A 10 -41.50 -52.35 6.53
N VAL A 11 -40.55 -51.47 6.21
CA VAL A 11 -40.59 -50.60 5.03
C VAL A 11 -40.49 -51.51 3.81
N GLY A 12 -41.65 -51.77 3.21
CA GLY A 12 -41.76 -52.53 1.97
C GLY A 12 -40.86 -51.94 0.91
N LEU A 13 -40.11 -52.83 0.24
CA LEU A 13 -39.38 -52.53 -0.98
C LEU A 13 -40.39 -52.16 -2.07
N ASP A 14 -40.72 -50.87 -2.17
CA ASP A 14 -41.52 -50.34 -3.27
C ASP A 14 -40.74 -50.53 -4.59
N GLU A 15 -41.21 -51.46 -5.41
CA GLU A 15 -40.77 -51.62 -6.80
C GLU A 15 -40.88 -50.27 -7.55
N PRO A 16 -39.95 -49.95 -8.47
CA PRO A 16 -39.92 -48.66 -9.13
C PRO A 16 -41.18 -48.47 -10.00
N LYS A 17 -42.17 -47.74 -9.48
CA LYS A 17 -43.34 -47.29 -10.25
C LYS A 17 -42.83 -46.60 -11.52
N LYS A 18 -43.25 -47.10 -12.68
CA LYS A 18 -42.97 -46.46 -13.99
C LYS A 18 -43.45 -45.01 -13.89
N MET A 19 -42.50 -44.07 -13.99
CA MET A 19 -42.79 -42.64 -13.93
C MET A 19 -43.84 -42.30 -14.99
N THR A 20 -44.89 -41.58 -14.58
CA THR A 20 -45.90 -41.10 -15.54
C THR A 20 -45.27 -40.04 -16.45
N ARG A 21 -45.81 -39.86 -17.66
CA ARG A 21 -45.32 -38.84 -18.61
C ARG A 21 -45.37 -37.43 -18.02
N GLU A 22 -46.34 -37.18 -17.14
CA GLU A 22 -46.51 -35.93 -16.43
C GLU A 22 -45.41 -35.72 -15.39
N ASP A 23 -45.06 -36.75 -14.61
CA ASP A 23 -43.96 -36.67 -13.64
C ASP A 23 -42.60 -36.50 -14.32
N TRP A 24 -42.39 -37.12 -15.50
CA TRP A 24 -41.18 -36.92 -16.28
C TRP A 24 -41.04 -35.48 -16.78
N ARG A 25 -42.15 -34.90 -17.29
CA ARG A 25 -42.19 -33.48 -17.68
C ARG A 25 -41.91 -32.57 -16.49
N LYS A 26 -42.58 -32.82 -15.35
CA LYS A 26 -42.35 -32.06 -14.11
C LYS A 26 -40.89 -32.13 -13.67
N LYS A 27 -40.25 -33.30 -13.71
CA LYS A 27 -38.82 -33.42 -13.35
C LYS A 27 -37.90 -32.67 -14.31
N LYS A 28 -38.19 -32.71 -15.62
CA LYS A 28 -37.39 -31.96 -16.61
C LYS A 28 -37.57 -30.45 -16.46
N GLU A 29 -38.80 -29.98 -16.30
CA GLU A 29 -39.09 -28.57 -16.04
C GLU A 29 -38.44 -28.11 -14.73
N LEU A 30 -38.50 -28.91 -13.67
CA LEU A 30 -37.85 -28.62 -12.40
C LEU A 30 -36.32 -28.60 -12.55
N GLU A 31 -35.72 -29.53 -13.32
CA GLU A 31 -34.30 -29.51 -13.66
C GLU A 31 -33.90 -28.24 -14.42
N GLU A 32 -34.73 -27.78 -15.37
CA GLU A 32 -34.51 -26.53 -16.09
C GLU A 32 -34.63 -25.32 -15.17
N GLN A 33 -35.64 -25.27 -14.30
CA GLN A 33 -35.78 -24.21 -13.29
C GLN A 33 -34.60 -24.19 -12.30
N ARG A 34 -34.06 -25.36 -11.94
CA ARG A 34 -32.85 -25.50 -11.12
C ARG A 34 -31.61 -24.97 -11.84
N LYS A 35 -31.45 -25.28 -13.12
CA LYS A 35 -30.35 -24.74 -13.95
C LYS A 35 -30.47 -23.22 -14.14
N LEU A 36 -31.69 -22.70 -14.13
CA LEU A 36 -31.96 -21.26 -14.15
C LEU A 36 -31.79 -20.61 -12.76
N GLY A 37 -31.54 -21.39 -11.70
CA GLY A 37 -31.39 -20.89 -10.33
C GLY A 37 -32.70 -20.48 -9.64
N ASN A 38 -33.85 -20.81 -10.22
CA ASN A 38 -35.18 -20.46 -9.70
C ASN A 38 -35.74 -21.53 -8.74
N ALA A 39 -35.19 -22.75 -8.78
CA ALA A 39 -35.56 -23.85 -7.89
C ALA A 39 -34.34 -24.35 -7.10
N PRO A 40 -34.51 -24.81 -5.84
CA PRO A 40 -33.42 -25.32 -5.03
C PRO A 40 -32.83 -26.60 -5.62
N ALA A 41 -31.54 -26.80 -5.40
CA ALA A 41 -30.79 -27.99 -5.82
C ALA A 41 -31.39 -29.29 -5.24
N GLU A 42 -31.02 -30.44 -5.82
CA GLU A 42 -31.31 -31.72 -5.19
C GLU A 42 -30.39 -31.91 -4.00
N VAL A 43 -30.94 -32.26 -2.84
CA VAL A 43 -30.15 -32.53 -1.63
C VAL A 43 -29.88 -34.03 -1.56
N ASP A 44 -28.63 -34.40 -1.35
CA ASP A 44 -28.24 -35.79 -1.12
C ASP A 44 -28.58 -36.26 0.30
N GLU A 45 -28.29 -37.52 0.61
CA GLU A 45 -28.49 -38.09 1.94
C GLU A 45 -27.53 -37.56 3.03
N GLU A 46 -26.43 -36.91 2.65
CA GLU A 46 -25.52 -36.21 3.57
C GLU A 46 -25.95 -34.75 3.82
N GLY A 47 -27.04 -34.29 3.18
CA GLY A 47 -27.51 -32.91 3.26
C GLY A 47 -26.75 -31.94 2.34
N LYS A 48 -25.99 -32.44 1.37
CA LYS A 48 -25.22 -31.65 0.40
C LYS A 48 -26.02 -31.44 -0.89
N ASP A 49 -25.89 -30.24 -1.43
CA ASP A 49 -26.54 -29.87 -2.67
C ASP A 49 -25.82 -30.46 -3.89
N ILE A 50 -26.56 -31.20 -4.72
CA ILE A 50 -26.12 -31.68 -6.03
C ILE A 50 -26.30 -30.56 -7.03
N ASN A 51 -25.18 -30.07 -7.56
CA ASN A 51 -25.18 -28.99 -8.54
C ASN A 51 -26.03 -29.38 -9.79
N PRO A 52 -27.11 -28.63 -10.11
CA PRO A 52 -27.99 -28.92 -11.25
C PRO A 52 -27.33 -28.90 -12.63
N HIS A 53 -26.14 -28.30 -12.74
CA HIS A 53 -25.35 -28.27 -13.97
C HIS A 53 -24.53 -29.54 -14.18
N ILE A 54 -24.49 -30.47 -13.21
CA ILE A 54 -23.90 -31.79 -13.40
C ILE A 54 -24.77 -32.55 -14.41
N PRO A 55 -24.19 -33.03 -15.53
CA PRO A 55 -24.94 -33.81 -16.52
C PRO A 55 -25.63 -35.02 -15.89
N GLN A 56 -26.85 -35.31 -16.37
CA GLN A 56 -27.71 -36.36 -15.82
C GLN A 56 -27.04 -37.74 -15.73
N TYR A 57 -26.14 -38.08 -16.66
CA TYR A 57 -25.44 -39.37 -16.65
C TYR A 57 -24.38 -39.49 -15.54
N ILE A 58 -23.88 -38.37 -15.00
CA ILE A 58 -22.93 -38.35 -13.88
C ILE A 58 -23.71 -38.43 -12.56
N SER A 59 -24.78 -37.62 -12.44
CA SER A 59 -25.60 -37.57 -11.22
C SER A 59 -26.54 -38.77 -11.07
N SER A 60 -26.90 -39.46 -12.16
CA SER A 60 -27.73 -40.67 -12.07
C SER A 60 -26.96 -41.79 -11.39
N VAL A 61 -27.47 -42.25 -10.25
CA VAL A 61 -26.96 -43.43 -9.55
C VAL A 61 -27.40 -44.69 -10.30
N PRO A 62 -26.48 -45.53 -10.78
CA PRO A 62 -26.82 -46.79 -11.42
C PRO A 62 -27.46 -47.78 -10.44
N TRP A 63 -28.30 -48.67 -10.97
CA TRP A 63 -29.07 -49.65 -10.19
C TRP A 63 -28.23 -50.61 -9.35
N TYR A 64 -26.97 -50.88 -9.77
CA TYR A 64 -26.05 -51.79 -9.09
C TYR A 64 -25.35 -51.14 -7.89
N VAL A 65 -25.43 -49.81 -7.75
CA VAL A 65 -25.00 -49.11 -6.53
C VAL A 65 -26.17 -49.06 -5.56
N ASP A 66 -27.28 -48.45 -5.99
CA ASP A 66 -28.50 -48.38 -5.22
C ASP A 66 -29.73 -48.65 -6.12
N PRO A 67 -30.57 -49.65 -5.81
CA PRO A 67 -31.76 -49.95 -6.61
C PRO A 67 -32.81 -48.83 -6.52
N SER A 68 -32.79 -48.07 -5.42
CA SER A 68 -33.73 -46.97 -5.13
C SER A 68 -33.46 -45.68 -5.92
N LYS A 69 -32.35 -45.59 -6.69
CA LYS A 69 -31.97 -44.42 -7.50
C LYS A 69 -32.14 -43.08 -6.77
N ARG A 70 -31.74 -43.05 -5.50
CA ARG A 70 -31.75 -41.81 -4.71
C ARG A 70 -30.75 -40.82 -5.32
N PRO A 71 -31.04 -39.51 -5.31
CA PRO A 71 -30.11 -38.51 -5.81
C PRO A 71 -28.91 -38.44 -4.87
N THR A 72 -27.78 -39.03 -5.26
CA THR A 72 -26.51 -38.99 -4.51
C THR A 72 -25.33 -39.01 -5.49
N LEU A 73 -24.21 -38.42 -5.09
CA LEU A 73 -22.97 -38.44 -5.87
C LEU A 73 -21.93 -39.43 -5.30
N LYS A 74 -22.33 -40.29 -4.36
CA LYS A 74 -21.40 -41.23 -3.68
C LYS A 74 -20.74 -42.22 -4.62
N HIS A 75 -21.43 -42.67 -5.68
CA HIS A 75 -20.86 -43.58 -6.69
C HIS A 75 -19.74 -42.96 -7.54
N GLN A 76 -19.63 -41.62 -7.54
CA GLN A 76 -18.56 -40.90 -8.23
C GLN A 76 -17.36 -40.63 -7.31
N ARG A 77 -17.44 -40.97 -6.01
CA ARG A 77 -16.28 -40.90 -5.11
C ARG A 77 -15.29 -42.02 -5.46
N PRO A 78 -13.99 -41.85 -5.15
CA PRO A 78 -12.99 -42.88 -5.40
C PRO A 78 -13.41 -44.23 -4.82
N GLN A 79 -13.41 -45.28 -5.67
CA GLN A 79 -13.82 -46.62 -5.27
C GLN A 79 -12.72 -47.28 -4.44
N THR A 80 -13.11 -47.94 -3.36
CA THR A 80 -12.17 -48.61 -2.45
C THR A 80 -11.45 -49.80 -3.10
N GLU A 81 -12.04 -50.42 -4.13
CA GLU A 81 -11.44 -51.55 -4.84
C GLU A 81 -10.36 -51.13 -5.83
N GLU A 82 -10.53 -49.97 -6.48
CA GLU A 82 -9.56 -49.42 -7.43
C GLU A 82 -8.44 -48.65 -6.74
N ALA A 83 -8.64 -48.23 -5.48
CA ALA A 83 -7.66 -47.49 -4.70
C ALA A 83 -6.56 -48.43 -4.19
N PRO A 84 -5.34 -48.42 -4.77
CA PRO A 84 -4.23 -49.18 -4.23
C PRO A 84 -3.88 -48.71 -2.82
N GLN A 85 -3.67 -49.67 -1.91
CA GLN A 85 -3.21 -49.37 -0.57
C GLN A 85 -1.69 -49.19 -0.57
N TYR A 86 -1.24 -47.97 -0.35
CA TYR A 86 0.18 -47.63 -0.27
C TYR A 86 0.70 -47.62 1.17
N SER A 87 1.97 -47.97 1.34
CA SER A 87 2.70 -47.83 2.60
C SER A 87 2.94 -46.34 2.92
N ALA A 88 2.91 -45.98 4.20
CA ALA A 88 3.02 -44.59 4.64
C ALA A 88 4.45 -44.03 4.50
N ILE A 89 4.57 -42.70 4.48
CA ILE A 89 5.87 -42.03 4.47
C ILE A 89 6.62 -42.33 5.77
N GLY A 90 7.86 -42.79 5.66
CA GLY A 90 8.69 -43.26 6.78
C GLY A 90 8.71 -44.78 6.97
N GLU A 91 7.75 -45.51 6.39
CA GLU A 91 7.76 -46.97 6.40
C GLU A 91 8.68 -47.49 5.29
N TRP A 92 9.90 -47.87 5.67
CA TRP A 92 10.92 -48.34 4.74
C TRP A 92 11.47 -49.71 5.14
N TYR A 93 12.18 -50.34 4.21
CA TYR A 93 12.90 -51.59 4.45
C TYR A 93 13.83 -51.47 5.65
N LYS A 94 13.80 -52.47 6.53
CA LYS A 94 14.68 -52.52 7.69
C LYS A 94 16.10 -52.83 7.21
N ARG A 95 16.99 -51.84 7.30
CA ARG A 95 18.42 -51.99 6.98
C ARG A 95 19.20 -52.43 8.22
N GLY A 96 20.27 -53.19 8.03
CA GLY A 96 21.09 -53.73 9.11
C GLY A 96 20.79 -55.19 9.45
N VAL A 97 21.47 -55.70 10.47
CA VAL A 97 21.34 -57.07 10.99
C VAL A 97 20.67 -57.07 12.37
N GLN A 98 20.07 -58.19 12.74
CA GLN A 98 19.51 -58.35 14.08
C GLN A 98 20.63 -58.60 15.09
N GLU A 99 21.00 -57.58 15.86
CA GLU A 99 22.07 -57.70 16.87
C GLU A 99 21.66 -58.51 18.11
N ASN A 100 20.36 -58.69 18.32
CA ASN A 100 19.83 -59.26 19.56
C ASN A 100 20.01 -60.79 19.67
N GLU A 101 20.20 -61.50 18.54
CA GLU A 101 20.26 -62.97 18.52
C GLU A 101 21.37 -63.51 17.61
N VAL A 102 22.60 -63.56 18.12
CA VAL A 102 23.72 -64.23 17.42
C VAL A 102 23.77 -65.70 17.83
N ALA A 103 23.47 -66.59 16.88
CA ALA A 103 23.59 -68.02 17.12
C ALA A 103 25.07 -68.45 17.18
N THR A 104 25.45 -69.18 18.22
CA THR A 104 26.81 -69.70 18.40
C THR A 104 27.07 -71.00 17.66
N LYS A 105 26.03 -71.65 17.13
CA LYS A 105 26.10 -72.92 16.41
C LYS A 105 25.39 -72.83 15.07
N TYR A 106 25.88 -73.61 14.11
CA TYR A 106 25.25 -73.73 12.80
C TYR A 106 23.85 -74.37 12.94
N ARG A 107 22.84 -73.69 12.38
CA ARG A 107 21.45 -74.16 12.34
C ARG A 107 21.17 -74.87 11.01
N LYS A 108 20.41 -75.96 11.05
CA LYS A 108 20.02 -76.69 9.83
C LYS A 108 19.14 -75.79 8.97
N GLY A 109 19.49 -75.63 7.69
CA GLY A 109 18.83 -74.71 6.77
C GLY A 109 19.55 -73.36 6.59
N GLY A 110 20.56 -73.07 7.42
CA GLY A 110 21.36 -71.87 7.27
C GLY A 110 22.31 -71.92 6.07
N CYS A 111 22.81 -70.75 5.70
CA CYS A 111 23.81 -70.60 4.66
C CYS A 111 25.09 -71.38 5.01
N GLU A 112 25.57 -72.22 4.10
CA GLU A 112 26.73 -73.05 4.35
C GLU A 112 28.04 -72.25 4.54
N ASN A 113 28.07 -71.00 4.06
CA ASN A 113 29.23 -70.11 4.14
C ASN A 113 29.30 -69.38 5.50
N CYS A 114 28.28 -68.60 5.85
CA CYS A 114 28.25 -67.72 7.02
C CYS A 114 27.39 -68.22 8.18
N GLY A 115 26.43 -69.13 7.94
CA GLY A 115 25.55 -69.68 8.97
C GLY A 115 24.25 -68.90 9.25
N ALA A 116 23.98 -67.78 8.57
CA ALA A 116 22.72 -67.05 8.65
C ALA A 116 21.56 -67.81 7.99
N MET A 117 20.34 -67.67 8.50
CA MET A 117 19.15 -68.40 8.04
C MET A 117 18.37 -67.69 6.91
N THR A 118 18.64 -66.42 6.65
CA THR A 118 17.83 -65.58 5.77
C THR A 118 18.11 -65.76 4.28
N HIS A 119 19.32 -66.20 3.92
CA HIS A 119 19.75 -66.33 2.53
C HIS A 119 20.47 -67.67 2.25
N LYS A 120 20.60 -68.00 0.96
CA LYS A 120 21.34 -69.19 0.48
C LYS A 120 22.80 -68.85 0.23
N LYS A 121 23.65 -69.87 0.12
CA LYS A 121 25.11 -69.72 -0.15
C LYS A 121 25.45 -68.86 -1.37
N LYS A 122 24.62 -68.90 -2.42
CA LYS A 122 24.85 -68.15 -3.67
C LYS A 122 24.65 -66.65 -3.49
N ASP A 123 23.72 -66.25 -2.62
CA ASP A 123 23.34 -64.85 -2.37
C ASP A 123 23.96 -64.34 -1.07
N CYS A 124 25.05 -64.98 -0.61
CA CYS A 124 25.70 -64.66 0.64
C CYS A 124 26.51 -63.38 0.50
N LEU A 125 26.24 -62.41 1.38
CA LEU A 125 26.95 -61.11 1.44
C LEU A 125 28.36 -61.23 2.05
N GLU A 126 28.59 -62.30 2.81
CA GLU A 126 29.89 -62.60 3.41
C GLU A 126 30.85 -63.21 2.39
N ARG A 127 32.14 -62.87 2.54
CA ARG A 127 33.19 -63.37 1.65
C ARG A 127 33.16 -64.91 1.57
N PRO A 128 33.21 -65.52 0.37
CA PRO A 128 33.23 -66.98 0.24
C PRO A 128 34.41 -67.61 0.97
N ARG A 129 34.13 -68.45 1.97
CA ARG A 129 35.14 -69.15 2.78
C ARG A 129 35.50 -70.49 2.14
N LYS A 130 36.79 -70.86 2.19
CA LYS A 130 37.27 -72.18 1.70
C LYS A 130 36.66 -73.35 2.48
N VAL A 131 36.52 -73.18 3.79
CA VAL A 131 35.76 -74.08 4.66
C VAL A 131 34.65 -73.26 5.32
N GLY A 132 33.41 -73.50 4.89
CA GLY A 132 32.25 -72.75 5.33
C GLY A 132 31.84 -73.02 6.78
N ALA A 133 31.00 -72.13 7.33
CA ALA A 133 30.45 -72.22 8.68
C ALA A 133 29.73 -73.54 8.98
N LYS A 134 29.20 -74.23 7.95
CA LYS A 134 28.56 -75.56 8.10
C LYS A 134 29.49 -76.61 8.70
N PHE A 135 30.78 -76.56 8.37
CA PHE A 135 31.76 -77.57 8.80
C PHE A 135 32.61 -77.09 9.98
N THR A 136 32.88 -75.80 10.08
CA THR A 136 33.73 -75.24 11.15
C THR A 136 32.95 -74.76 12.36
N GLY A 137 31.68 -74.37 12.19
CA GLY A 137 30.86 -73.77 13.25
C GLY A 137 31.42 -72.46 13.82
N ARG A 138 32.41 -71.83 13.16
CA ARG A 138 33.09 -70.63 13.63
C ARG A 138 32.61 -69.38 12.88
N ALA A 139 32.54 -68.25 13.59
CA ALA A 139 32.14 -66.95 13.06
C ALA A 139 30.81 -67.01 12.29
N ILE A 140 29.74 -67.35 13.02
CA ILE A 140 28.37 -67.35 12.53
C ILE A 140 27.89 -65.89 12.43
N ALA A 141 27.38 -65.50 11.26
CA ALA A 141 26.80 -64.18 11.07
C ALA A 141 25.44 -64.07 11.77
N ALA A 142 25.08 -62.85 12.21
CA ALA A 142 23.73 -62.54 12.68
C ALA A 142 22.71 -62.70 11.54
N ASP A 143 21.46 -63.02 11.89
CA ASP A 143 20.38 -63.11 10.90
C ASP A 143 19.93 -61.71 10.46
N GLU A 144 19.58 -61.56 9.17
CA GLU A 144 19.05 -60.32 8.61
C GLU A 144 17.58 -60.10 9.02
N HIS A 145 17.06 -58.88 8.90
CA HIS A 145 15.63 -58.63 9.10
C HIS A 145 14.78 -59.24 7.99
N SER A 146 13.61 -59.77 8.35
CA SER A 146 12.56 -60.07 7.39
C SER A 146 12.04 -58.76 6.78
N GLN A 147 12.11 -58.67 5.45
CA GLN A 147 11.69 -57.48 4.73
C GLN A 147 10.18 -57.48 4.53
N ILE A 148 9.54 -56.36 4.82
CA ILE A 148 8.12 -56.11 4.55
C ILE A 148 7.91 -55.86 3.05
N LEU A 149 6.79 -56.34 2.52
CA LEU A 149 6.42 -56.10 1.12
C LEU A 149 5.72 -54.74 1.02
N LEU A 150 6.53 -53.72 0.74
CA LEU A 150 6.06 -52.34 0.62
C LEU A 150 5.44 -52.09 -0.76
N SER A 151 4.19 -51.61 -0.77
CA SER A 151 3.53 -51.06 -1.94
C SER A 151 3.69 -49.54 -1.91
N LEU A 152 4.62 -49.01 -2.70
CA LEU A 152 4.86 -47.57 -2.79
C LEU A 152 4.39 -47.02 -4.14
N ASP A 153 4.04 -45.74 -4.14
CA ASP A 153 3.79 -44.93 -5.33
C ASP A 153 5.02 -44.82 -6.23
N TYR A 154 4.83 -44.28 -7.44
CA TYR A 154 5.94 -43.98 -8.34
C TYR A 154 6.97 -43.04 -7.70
N ASP A 155 6.50 -41.96 -7.08
CA ASP A 155 7.35 -41.02 -6.35
C ASP A 155 7.91 -41.67 -5.08
N GLY A 156 7.09 -42.42 -4.34
CA GLY A 156 7.53 -43.16 -3.16
C GLY A 156 8.66 -44.15 -3.44
N LYS A 157 8.66 -44.86 -4.57
CA LYS A 157 9.77 -45.77 -4.96
C LYS A 157 11.06 -45.04 -5.33
N ARG A 158 10.95 -43.79 -5.79
CA ARG A 158 12.05 -43.00 -6.35
C ARG A 158 12.52 -41.89 -5.43
N ASP A 159 11.90 -41.75 -4.27
CA ASP A 159 12.34 -40.81 -3.28
C ASP A 159 13.77 -41.16 -2.85
N ARG A 160 14.67 -40.20 -3.08
CA ARG A 160 16.07 -40.30 -2.73
C ARG A 160 16.26 -40.41 -1.22
N TRP A 161 15.32 -39.88 -0.46
CA TRP A 161 15.37 -39.79 0.99
C TRP A 161 14.62 -40.92 1.70
N ASN A 162 14.32 -42.01 0.99
CA ASN A 162 13.74 -43.21 1.59
C ASN A 162 14.64 -43.82 2.68
N GLY A 163 14.09 -43.95 3.89
CA GLY A 163 14.82 -44.44 5.06
C GLY A 163 15.80 -43.41 5.64
N TYR A 164 15.60 -42.11 5.36
CA TYR A 164 16.34 -41.05 6.02
C TYR A 164 15.94 -40.94 7.49
N ASP A 165 16.94 -40.97 8.37
CA ASP A 165 16.74 -40.73 9.80
C ASP A 165 16.78 -39.22 10.07
N PRO A 166 15.70 -38.60 10.58
CA PRO A 166 15.69 -37.17 10.91
C PRO A 166 16.79 -36.76 11.89
N GLU A 167 17.32 -37.68 12.69
CA GLU A 167 18.45 -37.40 13.60
C GLU A 167 19.74 -37.06 12.86
N GLU A 168 19.97 -37.59 11.64
CA GLU A 168 21.15 -37.24 10.86
C GLU A 168 21.19 -35.75 10.47
N HIS A 169 20.03 -35.09 10.43
CA HIS A 169 19.96 -33.65 10.19
C HIS A 169 20.66 -32.84 11.30
N GLN A 170 20.79 -33.39 12.51
CA GLN A 170 21.52 -32.74 13.60
C GLN A 170 23.00 -32.55 13.26
N ARG A 171 23.63 -33.46 12.49
CA ARG A 171 25.03 -33.31 12.05
C ARG A 171 25.22 -32.05 11.21
N ILE A 172 24.25 -31.73 10.35
CA ILE A 172 24.26 -30.50 9.55
C ILE A 172 24.14 -29.28 10.48
N VAL A 173 23.24 -29.32 11.46
CA VAL A 173 23.11 -28.24 12.45
C VAL A 173 24.41 -28.02 13.23
N GLU A 174 25.10 -29.09 13.63
CA GLU A 174 26.42 -29.01 14.29
C GLU A 174 27.50 -28.42 13.39
N GLU A 175 27.51 -28.75 12.09
CA GLU A 175 28.42 -28.16 11.11
C GLU A 175 28.18 -26.64 10.98
N TYR A 176 26.92 -26.22 10.85
CA TYR A 176 26.56 -24.80 10.81
C TYR A 176 26.93 -24.08 12.12
N ALA A 177 26.75 -24.72 13.27
CA ALA A 177 27.16 -24.16 14.56
C ALA A 177 28.68 -23.93 14.61
N LYS A 178 29.50 -24.86 14.11
CA LYS A 178 30.97 -24.69 14.00
C LYS A 178 31.34 -23.56 13.05
N VAL A 179 30.64 -23.46 11.92
CA VAL A 179 30.83 -22.37 10.94
C VAL A 179 30.50 -21.01 11.56
N ASP A 180 29.42 -20.91 12.34
CA ASP A 180 29.04 -19.66 12.99
C ASP A 180 30.02 -19.27 14.11
N LEU A 181 30.54 -20.24 14.87
CA LEU A 181 31.63 -20.01 15.82
C LEU A 181 32.88 -19.49 15.10
N ALA A 182 33.28 -20.12 13.99
CA ALA A 182 34.41 -19.66 13.18
C ALA A 182 34.19 -18.25 12.60
N LYS A 183 32.97 -17.92 12.17
CA LYS A 183 32.63 -16.56 11.71
C LYS A 183 32.73 -15.55 12.84
N ARG A 184 32.29 -15.88 14.06
CA ARG A 184 32.41 -15.02 15.24
C ARG A 184 33.87 -14.81 15.64
N THR A 185 34.68 -15.86 15.66
CA THR A 185 36.11 -15.75 16.00
C THR A 185 36.86 -14.94 14.95
N LEU A 186 36.58 -15.14 13.65
CA LEU A 186 37.18 -14.32 12.59
C LEU A 186 36.78 -12.84 12.68
N LYS A 187 35.53 -12.54 13.04
CA LYS A 187 35.10 -11.15 13.31
C LYS A 187 35.83 -10.57 14.53
N ALA A 188 35.95 -11.32 15.61
CA ALA A 188 36.67 -10.88 16.81
C ALA A 188 38.18 -10.67 16.55
N GLN A 189 38.82 -11.58 15.79
CA GLN A 189 40.21 -11.44 15.38
C GLN A 189 40.41 -10.19 14.51
N LYS A 190 39.53 -9.94 13.54
CA LYS A 190 39.59 -8.71 12.73
C LYS A 190 39.47 -7.45 13.59
N LEU A 191 38.53 -7.41 14.53
CA LEU A 191 38.40 -6.29 15.46
C LEU A 191 39.65 -6.12 16.35
N GLN A 192 40.24 -7.22 16.82
CA GLN A 192 41.48 -7.18 17.59
C GLN A 192 42.68 -6.73 16.75
N ASP A 193 42.79 -7.17 15.50
CA ASP A 193 43.82 -6.73 14.56
C ASP A 193 43.64 -5.25 14.20
N GLU A 194 42.40 -4.76 14.07
CA GLU A 194 42.09 -3.34 13.88
C GLU A 194 42.52 -2.50 15.09
N LEU A 195 42.20 -2.96 16.31
CA LEU A 195 42.66 -2.34 17.56
C LEU A 195 44.19 -2.38 17.69
N ALA A 196 44.84 -3.49 17.34
CA ALA A 196 46.28 -3.68 17.43
C ALA A 196 47.06 -2.92 16.33
N SER A 197 46.48 -2.76 15.15
CA SER A 197 47.07 -2.01 14.03
C SER A 197 47.04 -0.49 14.23
N GLY A 198 46.41 -0.01 15.31
CA GLY A 198 46.47 1.40 15.71
C GLY A 198 45.72 2.35 14.78
N LYS A 199 44.94 1.84 13.81
CA LYS A 199 43.91 2.61 13.10
C LYS A 199 42.62 2.66 13.94
N LEU A 200 42.76 3.10 15.18
CA LEU A 200 41.68 3.70 15.93
C LEU A 200 41.50 5.10 15.35
N ASP A 201 40.71 5.20 14.27
CA ASP A 201 40.15 6.48 13.92
C ASP A 201 39.31 6.95 15.11
N GLN A 202 39.52 8.20 15.46
CA GLN A 202 39.17 8.79 16.74
C GLN A 202 37.68 9.19 16.72
N SER A 203 36.79 8.26 16.36
CA SER A 203 35.35 8.50 16.20
C SER A 203 34.47 7.77 17.23
N GLU A 204 35.06 7.30 18.34
CA GLU A 204 34.31 6.75 19.49
C GLU A 204 34.69 7.43 20.82
N ARG A 205 35.05 8.71 20.78
CA ARG A 205 34.96 9.59 21.95
C ARG A 205 33.77 10.51 21.77
N GLU A 206 32.68 10.19 22.46
CA GLU A 206 31.55 11.07 22.77
C GLU A 206 31.10 12.00 21.64
N HIS A 207 30.27 11.49 20.73
CA HIS A 207 29.48 12.35 19.84
C HIS A 207 28.09 12.58 20.45
N ASP A 208 28.07 13.29 21.59
CA ASP A 208 26.88 14.03 22.05
C ASP A 208 26.81 15.35 21.28
N SER A 209 26.56 15.24 19.98
CA SER A 209 26.01 16.34 19.19
C SER A 209 25.00 15.74 18.23
N GLU A 210 23.77 15.71 18.71
CA GLU A 210 22.54 15.62 17.92
C GLU A 210 22.60 16.73 16.85
N ASP A 211 22.64 16.37 15.56
CA ASP A 211 21.92 17.07 14.45
C ASP A 211 22.51 16.93 13.02
N GLU A 212 23.68 16.32 12.76
CA GLU A 212 24.24 16.33 11.38
C GLU A 212 24.64 14.99 10.71
N ASP A 213 24.55 13.83 11.36
CA ASP A 213 25.05 12.56 10.80
C ASP A 213 24.00 11.46 10.53
N GLU A 214 22.70 11.76 10.61
CA GLU A 214 21.64 10.77 10.36
C GLU A 214 21.51 10.35 8.87
N ASP A 215 21.91 11.23 7.95
CA ASP A 215 21.81 10.97 6.50
C ASP A 215 22.95 10.07 5.96
N LYS A 216 24.06 9.92 6.70
CA LYS A 216 25.23 9.17 6.20
C LYS A 216 25.22 7.69 6.62
N TYR A 217 24.57 7.38 7.74
CA TYR A 217 24.35 6.00 8.18
C TYR A 217 23.20 5.30 7.45
N ALA A 218 22.29 6.06 6.83
CA ALA A 218 21.17 5.50 6.07
C ALA A 218 21.60 4.84 4.74
N ASP A 219 22.70 5.28 4.13
CA ASP A 219 23.18 4.77 2.84
C ASP A 219 24.06 3.50 2.95
N ASP A 220 24.67 3.24 4.12
CA ASP A 220 25.60 2.12 4.34
C ASP A 220 24.96 0.90 5.04
N ILE A 221 23.68 0.99 5.43
CA ILE A 221 22.92 -0.19 5.84
C ILE A 221 22.52 -0.95 4.57
N ASP A 222 23.24 -2.03 4.27
CA ASP A 222 22.89 -2.99 3.23
C ASP A 222 21.52 -3.61 3.59
N MET A 223 20.47 -2.99 3.08
CA MET A 223 19.10 -3.34 3.41
C MET A 223 18.85 -4.80 2.99
N PRO A 224 18.55 -5.71 3.94
CA PRO A 224 18.53 -7.13 3.66
C PRO A 224 17.48 -7.47 2.59
N GLY A 225 17.95 -7.95 1.44
CA GLY A 225 17.10 -8.37 0.30
C GLY A 225 17.32 -7.59 -0.99
N GLN A 226 18.23 -6.62 -1.03
CA GLN A 226 18.57 -5.89 -2.25
C GLN A 226 19.70 -6.60 -3.00
N ASN A 227 19.36 -7.57 -3.85
CA ASN A 227 20.35 -8.25 -4.67
C ASN A 227 21.00 -7.25 -5.64
N PHE A 228 22.30 -6.99 -5.45
CA PHE A 228 23.10 -6.17 -6.36
C PHE A 228 23.41 -6.98 -7.62
N ASP A 229 22.64 -6.78 -8.70
CA ASP A 229 22.93 -7.40 -9.99
C ASP A 229 24.13 -6.70 -10.63
N SER A 230 25.29 -7.33 -10.48
CA SER A 230 26.60 -6.86 -10.94
C SER A 230 26.67 -6.64 -12.46
N LYS A 231 25.75 -7.22 -13.25
CA LYS A 231 25.70 -7.02 -14.71
C LYS A 231 24.99 -5.72 -15.12
N ARG A 232 24.04 -5.24 -14.33
CA ARG A 232 23.20 -4.08 -14.69
C ARG A 232 23.49 -2.84 -13.84
N ARG A 233 24.27 -2.96 -12.75
CA ARG A 233 24.51 -1.86 -11.78
C ARG A 233 23.22 -1.17 -11.35
N ILE A 234 22.12 -1.93 -11.28
CA ILE A 234 20.83 -1.49 -10.79
C ILE A 234 20.50 -2.41 -9.63
N THR A 235 20.15 -1.82 -8.50
CA THR A 235 19.65 -2.58 -7.37
C THR A 235 18.18 -2.92 -7.62
N VAL A 236 17.87 -4.21 -7.71
CA VAL A 236 16.49 -4.67 -7.82
C VAL A 236 15.89 -4.60 -6.42
N ARG A 237 15.30 -3.46 -6.06
CA ARG A 237 14.45 -3.38 -4.87
C ARG A 237 13.17 -4.17 -5.14
N ASN A 238 12.75 -4.99 -4.17
CA ASN A 238 11.43 -5.57 -4.21
C ASN A 238 10.40 -4.43 -4.22
N LEU A 239 9.52 -4.38 -5.22
CA LEU A 239 8.49 -3.34 -5.33
C LEU A 239 7.42 -3.44 -4.24
N ARG A 240 7.30 -4.61 -3.62
CA ARG A 240 6.36 -4.83 -2.52
C ARG A 240 6.90 -4.20 -1.25
N ILE A 241 6.16 -3.23 -0.74
CA ILE A 241 6.32 -2.62 0.58
C ILE A 241 6.13 -3.72 1.63
N ARG A 242 7.09 -3.89 2.54
CA ARG A 242 7.11 -5.01 3.50
C ARG A 242 6.28 -4.68 4.75
N GLU A 243 6.16 -3.40 5.05
CA GLU A 243 5.36 -2.80 6.12
C GLU A 243 3.86 -3.07 5.88
N ASP A 244 3.43 -3.07 4.62
CA ASP A 244 2.05 -3.33 4.22
C ASP A 244 1.75 -4.83 4.19
N THR A 245 1.09 -5.30 5.24
CA THR A 245 0.60 -6.69 5.31
C THR A 245 -0.56 -6.90 4.33
N ALA A 246 -0.47 -7.97 3.53
CA ALA A 246 -1.53 -8.31 2.58
C ALA A 246 -2.83 -8.64 3.33
N LYS A 247 -3.98 -8.29 2.73
CA LYS A 247 -5.31 -8.45 3.36
C LYS A 247 -5.56 -9.88 3.86
N TYR A 248 -5.28 -10.90 3.05
CA TYR A 248 -5.48 -12.32 3.42
C TYR A 248 -4.49 -12.89 4.44
N LEU A 249 -3.40 -12.18 4.76
CA LEU A 249 -2.46 -12.57 5.82
C LEU A 249 -2.81 -11.95 7.17
N ARG A 250 -3.86 -11.13 7.19
CA ARG A 250 -4.28 -10.38 8.36
C ARG A 250 -4.89 -11.30 9.42
N ASN A 251 -5.64 -12.31 8.97
CA ASN A 251 -6.07 -13.45 9.78
C ASN A 251 -5.83 -14.74 8.96
N LEU A 252 -5.15 -15.72 9.55
CA LEU A 252 -4.79 -16.99 8.91
C LEU A 252 -5.86 -18.07 9.12
N ASP A 253 -6.88 -17.81 9.95
CA ASP A 253 -8.00 -18.71 10.13
C ASP A 253 -8.78 -18.81 8.80
N PRO A 254 -9.04 -20.03 8.29
CA PRO A 254 -9.69 -20.24 6.99
C PRO A 254 -11.12 -19.69 6.94
N ASN A 255 -11.77 -19.53 8.11
CA ASN A 255 -13.15 -19.06 8.26
C ASN A 255 -13.23 -17.58 8.66
N SER A 256 -12.14 -16.81 8.54
CA SER A 256 -12.09 -15.40 8.94
C SER A 256 -12.90 -14.50 8.01
N ALA A 257 -12.28 -14.02 6.93
CA ALA A 257 -12.92 -13.20 5.92
C ALA A 257 -12.50 -13.64 4.51
N TYR A 258 -13.47 -13.73 3.60
CA TYR A 258 -13.20 -14.10 2.23
C TYR A 258 -12.42 -13.00 1.50
N TYR A 259 -11.25 -13.37 0.97
CA TYR A 259 -10.44 -12.55 0.09
C TYR A 259 -10.57 -13.08 -1.34
N ASP A 260 -11.06 -12.25 -2.26
CA ASP A 260 -11.08 -12.59 -3.69
C ASP A 260 -9.71 -12.26 -4.31
N PRO A 261 -8.87 -13.24 -4.68
CA PRO A 261 -7.55 -12.99 -5.25
C PRO A 261 -7.63 -12.36 -6.65
N LYS A 262 -8.77 -12.45 -7.35
CA LYS A 262 -8.95 -11.88 -8.69
C LYS A 262 -9.03 -10.35 -8.61
N THR A 263 -9.96 -9.85 -7.81
CA THR A 263 -10.19 -8.41 -7.63
C THR A 263 -9.35 -7.80 -6.51
N ARG A 264 -8.67 -8.64 -5.71
CA ARG A 264 -7.87 -8.25 -4.54
C ARG A 264 -8.68 -7.53 -3.47
N ALA A 265 -9.97 -7.82 -3.37
CA ALA A 265 -10.89 -7.23 -2.42
C ALA A 265 -11.17 -8.19 -1.25
N MET A 266 -11.18 -7.65 -0.03
CA MET A 266 -11.63 -8.34 1.18
C MET A 266 -12.83 -7.59 1.71
N ARG A 267 -13.99 -8.24 1.68
CA ARG A 267 -15.26 -7.55 1.93
C ARG A 267 -15.49 -7.30 3.42
N GLU A 268 -15.46 -8.39 4.18
CA GLU A 268 -15.70 -8.40 5.63
C GLU A 268 -14.44 -8.05 6.42
N ASN A 269 -14.62 -7.69 7.69
CA ASN A 269 -13.51 -7.46 8.62
C ASN A 269 -12.86 -8.81 9.02
N PRO A 270 -11.55 -9.02 8.80
CA PRO A 270 -10.86 -10.24 9.24
C PRO A 270 -10.79 -10.41 10.77
N TYR A 271 -11.10 -9.36 11.54
CA TYR A 271 -10.99 -9.30 12.99
C TYR A 271 -12.34 -9.41 13.73
N SER A 272 -13.44 -9.70 13.04
CA SER A 272 -14.79 -9.71 13.61
C SER A 272 -14.94 -10.54 14.91
N ASN A 273 -14.19 -11.63 15.03
CA ASN A 273 -14.28 -12.56 16.16
C ASN A 273 -13.29 -12.24 17.31
N THR A 274 -12.41 -11.25 17.11
CA THR A 274 -11.30 -10.97 18.03
C THR A 274 -11.64 -9.93 19.10
N GLY A 275 -12.82 -9.29 19.01
CA GLY A 275 -13.29 -8.30 19.99
C GLY A 275 -12.50 -6.98 19.99
N MET A 276 -11.60 -6.77 19.03
CA MET A 276 -10.93 -5.49 18.81
C MET A 276 -11.92 -4.52 18.16
N ASN A 277 -11.90 -3.26 18.62
CA ASN A 277 -12.73 -2.21 18.04
C ASN A 277 -12.25 -1.88 16.62
N ASP A 278 -13.17 -1.58 15.71
CA ASP A 278 -12.84 -1.29 14.30
C ASP A 278 -11.85 -0.12 14.14
N ASP A 279 -11.85 0.83 15.09
CA ASP A 279 -10.98 2.01 15.09
C ASP A 279 -9.53 1.71 15.54
N GLU A 280 -9.32 0.63 16.29
CA GLU A 280 -8.00 0.20 16.77
C GLU A 280 -7.28 -0.68 15.73
N VAL A 281 -8.01 -1.11 14.71
CA VAL A 281 -7.56 -2.10 13.72
C VAL A 281 -7.11 -1.39 12.44
N GLY A 282 -5.88 -1.66 12.00
CA GLY A 282 -5.33 -1.05 10.77
C GLY A 282 -6.05 -1.40 9.46
N TYR A 283 -7.04 -2.31 9.48
CA TYR A 283 -7.92 -2.63 8.36
C TYR A 283 -9.20 -3.34 8.84
N ALA A 284 -10.35 -2.66 8.78
CA ALA A 284 -11.66 -3.17 9.21
C ALA A 284 -12.55 -3.69 8.04
N GLY A 285 -11.94 -4.07 6.91
CA GLY A 285 -12.66 -4.55 5.72
C GLY A 285 -12.98 -3.46 4.69
N ASP A 286 -13.18 -3.85 3.43
CA ASP A 286 -13.48 -2.90 2.35
C ASP A 286 -14.91 -2.35 2.50
N ASN A 287 -15.86 -3.10 3.07
CA ASN A 287 -17.23 -2.62 3.29
C ASN A 287 -17.30 -1.43 4.25
N PHE A 288 -16.47 -1.44 5.29
CA PHE A 288 -16.40 -0.35 6.27
C PHE A 288 -15.97 0.96 5.61
N VAL A 289 -14.96 0.92 4.74
CA VAL A 289 -14.43 2.12 4.04
C VAL A 289 -15.32 2.55 2.87
N ARG A 290 -16.06 1.63 2.23
CA ARG A 290 -16.91 1.95 1.05
C ARG A 290 -18.00 2.99 1.35
N TYR A 291 -18.58 2.94 2.54
CA TYR A 291 -19.65 3.84 2.94
C TYR A 291 -19.18 4.96 3.88
N SER A 292 -17.87 5.12 4.08
CA SER A 292 -17.32 6.23 4.85
C SER A 292 -17.07 7.46 3.96
N GLY A 293 -17.20 8.66 4.55
CA GLY A 293 -16.96 9.93 3.87
C GLY A 293 -18.12 10.45 3.02
N ASP A 294 -17.80 11.02 1.86
CA ASP A 294 -18.74 11.79 1.04
C ASP A 294 -19.83 10.93 0.38
N THR A 295 -19.68 9.61 0.32
CA THR A 295 -20.67 8.69 -0.26
C THR A 295 -22.02 8.80 0.43
N ILE A 296 -22.04 9.01 1.75
CA ILE A 296 -23.26 9.27 2.53
C ILE A 296 -23.89 10.59 2.11
N THR A 297 -23.09 11.64 2.00
CA THR A 297 -23.59 12.98 1.62
C THR A 297 -24.15 12.98 0.20
N MET A 298 -23.49 12.28 -0.73
CA MET A 298 -23.93 12.11 -2.10
C MET A 298 -25.22 11.29 -2.15
N ALA A 299 -25.34 10.22 -1.37
CA ALA A 299 -26.58 9.45 -1.25
C ALA A 299 -27.72 10.31 -0.71
N GLN A 300 -27.49 11.13 0.33
CA GLN A 300 -28.49 12.08 0.85
C GLN A 300 -28.92 13.10 -0.21
N THR A 301 -27.97 13.64 -0.99
CA THR A 301 -28.30 14.54 -2.11
C THR A 301 -29.09 13.85 -3.22
N GLN A 302 -28.77 12.58 -3.51
CA GLN A 302 -29.48 11.77 -4.50
C GLN A 302 -30.91 11.48 -4.05
N MET A 303 -31.12 11.15 -2.77
CA MET A 303 -32.45 10.99 -2.18
C MET A 303 -33.25 12.29 -2.27
N PHE A 304 -32.62 13.42 -1.90
CA PHE A 304 -33.22 14.75 -2.05
C PHE A 304 -33.58 15.05 -3.51
N ALA A 305 -32.74 14.68 -4.47
CA ALA A 305 -33.01 14.80 -5.91
C ALA A 305 -34.29 14.06 -6.31
N TRP A 306 -34.42 12.80 -5.90
CA TRP A 306 -35.59 11.98 -6.21
C TRP A 306 -36.87 12.53 -5.61
N GLU A 307 -36.83 12.96 -4.34
CA GLU A 307 -38.00 13.59 -3.73
C GLU A 307 -38.35 14.94 -4.38
N ALA A 308 -37.35 15.74 -4.75
CA ALA A 308 -37.55 17.01 -5.44
C ALA A 308 -38.14 16.81 -6.84
N TYR A 309 -37.73 15.74 -7.52
CA TYR A 309 -38.27 15.31 -8.81
C TYR A 309 -39.73 14.84 -8.69
N GLU A 310 -40.05 14.04 -7.67
CA GLU A 310 -41.44 13.64 -7.36
C GLU A 310 -42.34 14.83 -7.04
N ARG A 311 -41.79 15.86 -6.37
CA ARG A 311 -42.49 17.13 -6.09
C ARG A 311 -42.61 18.05 -7.32
N GLY A 312 -42.07 17.65 -8.48
CA GLY A 312 -42.20 18.35 -9.76
C GLY A 312 -41.12 19.39 -10.05
N SER A 313 -40.04 19.45 -9.28
CA SER A 313 -38.87 20.26 -9.64
C SER A 313 -37.91 19.44 -10.50
N GLU A 314 -37.61 19.95 -11.70
CA GLU A 314 -36.68 19.31 -12.65
C GLU A 314 -35.23 19.57 -12.21
N VAL A 315 -34.77 18.75 -11.26
CA VAL A 315 -33.38 18.74 -10.78
C VAL A 315 -32.85 17.31 -10.77
N HIS A 316 -31.63 17.14 -11.26
CA HIS A 316 -31.01 15.82 -11.39
C HIS A 316 -29.55 15.89 -10.97
N LEU A 317 -29.08 14.93 -10.16
CA LEU A 317 -27.72 14.98 -9.59
C LEU A 317 -26.64 15.00 -10.67
N GLN A 318 -26.78 14.19 -11.73
CA GLN A 318 -25.78 14.10 -12.80
C GLN A 318 -25.92 15.19 -13.87
N ALA A 319 -27.11 15.78 -14.04
CA ALA A 319 -27.34 16.78 -15.09
C ALA A 319 -27.08 18.20 -14.57
N ASP A 320 -27.62 18.51 -13.38
CA ASP A 320 -27.53 19.81 -12.74
C ASP A 320 -26.91 19.69 -11.33
N PRO A 321 -25.66 19.18 -11.18
CA PRO A 321 -25.08 18.87 -9.87
C PRO A 321 -24.98 20.07 -8.94
N THR A 322 -24.53 21.22 -9.46
CA THR A 322 -24.31 22.44 -8.65
C THR A 322 -25.62 23.10 -8.24
N LYS A 323 -26.61 23.15 -9.13
CA LYS A 323 -27.96 23.64 -8.83
C LYS A 323 -28.61 22.79 -7.74
N LEU A 324 -28.49 21.47 -7.84
CA LEU A 324 -29.00 20.55 -6.84
C LEU A 324 -28.29 20.71 -5.50
N GLU A 325 -26.96 20.90 -5.52
CA GLU A 325 -26.16 21.12 -4.33
C GLU A 325 -26.55 22.41 -3.60
N LEU A 326 -26.75 23.51 -4.33
CA LEU A 326 -27.25 24.78 -3.78
C LEU A 326 -28.66 24.62 -3.17
N LEU A 327 -29.54 23.90 -3.86
CA LEU A 327 -30.87 23.58 -3.34
C LEU A 327 -30.79 22.72 -2.08
N HIS A 328 -29.91 21.72 -2.05
CA HIS A 328 -29.70 20.87 -0.88
C HIS A 328 -29.10 21.65 0.30
N ARG A 329 -28.17 22.59 0.07
CA ARG A 329 -27.71 23.52 1.12
C ARG A 329 -28.85 24.38 1.66
N SER A 330 -29.64 24.97 0.75
CA SER A 330 -30.81 25.76 1.16
C SER A 330 -31.82 24.92 1.95
N PHE A 331 -32.00 23.65 1.57
CA PHE A 331 -32.86 22.71 2.26
C PHE A 331 -32.29 22.34 3.64
N LYS A 332 -30.98 22.17 3.80
CA LYS A 332 -30.36 21.94 5.12
C LYS A 332 -30.61 23.11 6.07
N VAL A 333 -30.44 24.35 5.61
CA VAL A 333 -30.74 25.54 6.42
C VAL A 333 -32.20 25.54 6.82
N LYS A 334 -33.12 25.40 5.85
CA LYS A 334 -34.56 25.31 6.12
C LYS A 334 -34.96 24.15 7.03
N LYS A 335 -34.21 23.04 6.99
CA LYS A 335 -34.43 21.87 7.85
C LYS A 335 -34.02 22.15 9.29
N GLU A 336 -32.95 22.89 9.53
CA GLU A 336 -32.58 23.33 10.88
C GLU A 336 -33.60 24.34 11.42
N ASP A 337 -34.01 25.33 10.62
CA ASP A 337 -35.08 26.27 10.98
C ASP A 337 -36.38 25.51 11.34
N PHE A 338 -36.75 24.51 10.53
CA PHE A 338 -37.93 23.68 10.80
C PHE A 338 -37.79 22.85 12.08
N LYS A 339 -36.58 22.33 12.40
CA LYS A 339 -36.33 21.63 13.67
C LYS A 339 -36.44 22.58 14.86
N GLU A 340 -36.01 23.83 14.72
CA GLU A 340 -36.15 24.85 15.76
C GLU A 340 -37.61 25.20 15.99
N MET A 341 -38.38 25.45 14.92
CA MET A 341 -39.83 25.66 15.02
C MET A 341 -40.55 24.44 15.63
N GLN A 342 -40.13 23.22 15.31
CA GLN A 342 -40.68 22.02 15.97
C GLN A 342 -40.31 21.95 17.45
N ARG A 343 -39.05 22.26 17.81
CA ARG A 343 -38.61 22.31 19.20
C ARG A 343 -39.40 23.35 19.99
N GLU A 344 -39.56 24.56 19.45
CA GLU A 344 -40.35 25.64 20.03
C GLU A 344 -41.83 25.25 20.15
N GLY A 345 -42.45 24.71 19.09
CA GLY A 345 -43.83 24.25 19.14
C GLY A 345 -44.08 23.07 20.09
N ILE A 346 -43.06 22.23 20.35
CA ILE A 346 -43.11 21.23 21.42
C ILE A 346 -43.01 21.93 22.79
N LEU A 347 -42.09 22.88 22.94
CA LEU A 347 -41.89 23.66 24.16
C LEU A 347 -43.17 24.42 24.57
N GLU A 348 -43.87 25.03 23.62
CA GLU A 348 -45.13 25.74 23.84
C GLU A 348 -46.28 24.81 24.26
N LYS A 349 -46.35 23.60 23.68
CA LYS A 349 -47.42 22.64 23.96
C LYS A 349 -47.26 21.92 25.28
N TYR A 350 -46.02 21.61 25.66
CA TYR A 350 -45.71 20.79 26.83
C TYR A 350 -45.15 21.59 28.01
N GLY A 351 -44.77 22.85 27.81
CA GLY A 351 -44.09 23.68 28.81
C GLY A 351 -42.67 23.17 29.12
N GLY A 352 -41.81 24.06 29.64
CA GLY A 352 -40.42 23.69 30.00
C GLY A 352 -39.34 24.71 29.63
N SER A 353 -39.70 25.87 29.08
CA SER A 353 -38.78 27.01 28.86
C SER A 353 -38.07 27.42 30.14
N GLU A 354 -38.77 27.39 31.27
CA GLU A 354 -38.26 27.74 32.61
C GLU A 354 -37.15 26.81 33.12
N HIS A 355 -36.98 25.61 32.53
CA HIS A 355 -35.94 24.65 32.89
C HIS A 355 -34.74 24.64 31.94
N LEU A 356 -34.81 25.39 30.82
CA LEU A 356 -33.70 25.54 29.88
C LEU A 356 -32.70 26.61 30.30
N ASP A 357 -33.19 27.67 30.94
CA ASP A 357 -32.33 28.67 31.56
C ASP A 357 -31.74 28.08 32.84
N ALA A 358 -30.53 27.53 32.73
CA ALA A 358 -29.78 27.11 33.89
C ALA A 358 -29.60 28.34 34.81
N PRO A 359 -30.11 28.30 36.06
CA PRO A 359 -29.89 29.42 36.97
C PRO A 359 -28.38 29.64 37.16
N PRO A 360 -27.95 30.90 37.41
CA PRO A 360 -26.54 31.22 37.56
C PRO A 360 -25.85 30.24 38.50
N ARG A 361 -24.61 29.86 38.16
CA ARG A 361 -23.86 28.77 38.81
C ARG A 361 -23.76 28.94 40.33
N GLU A 362 -23.81 30.17 40.81
CA GLU A 362 -23.90 30.56 42.23
C GLU A 362 -25.15 30.00 42.94
N LEU A 363 -26.31 30.02 42.28
CA LEU A 363 -27.56 29.48 42.80
C LEU A 363 -27.63 27.95 42.73
N LEU A 364 -26.97 27.33 41.73
CA LEU A 364 -26.93 25.87 41.59
C LEU A 364 -26.03 25.19 42.63
N LEU A 365 -24.92 25.83 43.02
CA LEU A 365 -24.01 25.28 44.03
C LEU A 365 -24.34 25.70 45.47
N ALA A 366 -25.28 26.64 45.68
CA ALA A 366 -25.64 27.19 46.99
C ALA A 366 -24.41 27.56 47.86
N GLN A 367 -23.29 27.91 47.21
CA GLN A 367 -22.07 28.35 47.86
C GLN A 367 -22.04 29.88 47.79
N THR A 368 -22.23 30.53 48.93
CA THR A 368 -22.13 31.99 49.08
C THR A 368 -20.69 32.47 49.30
N GLU A 369 -19.71 31.57 49.15
CA GLU A 369 -18.32 31.80 49.52
C GLU A 369 -17.40 31.58 48.31
N ASP A 370 -16.86 32.67 47.78
CA ASP A 370 -15.80 32.62 46.79
C ASP A 370 -14.50 32.16 47.46
N TYR A 371 -14.04 30.97 47.11
CA TYR A 371 -12.80 30.41 47.65
C TYR A 371 -11.58 31.15 47.08
N LEU A 372 -10.94 31.96 47.92
CA LEU A 372 -9.72 32.70 47.60
C LEU A 372 -8.50 32.07 48.28
N GLU A 373 -7.57 31.53 47.50
CA GLU A 373 -6.29 31.06 48.01
C GLU A 373 -5.30 32.23 48.04
N TYR A 374 -4.78 32.58 49.21
CA TYR A 374 -3.72 33.57 49.35
C TYR A 374 -2.36 32.87 49.41
N SER A 375 -1.39 33.36 48.63
CA SER A 375 0.02 33.04 48.84
C SER A 375 0.47 33.49 50.24
N ARG A 376 1.58 32.94 50.75
CA ARG A 376 2.19 33.37 52.03
C ARG A 376 2.51 34.87 52.11
N HIS A 377 2.56 35.56 50.96
CA HIS A 377 2.78 37.00 50.85
C HIS A 377 1.49 37.82 50.73
N GLY A 378 0.32 37.20 50.87
CA GLY A 378 -0.99 37.87 50.80
C GLY A 378 -1.52 38.13 49.39
N ALA A 379 -0.81 37.70 48.34
CA ALA A 379 -1.30 37.79 46.96
C ALA A 379 -2.23 36.61 46.64
N VAL A 380 -3.43 36.88 46.12
CA VAL A 380 -4.41 35.86 45.73
C VAL A 380 -3.87 35.04 44.55
N LEU A 381 -3.76 33.72 44.71
CA LEU A 381 -3.29 32.77 43.70
C LEU A 381 -4.42 32.17 42.87
N LYS A 382 -5.60 31.96 43.48
CA LYS A 382 -6.72 31.26 42.86
C LYS A 382 -8.05 31.82 43.38
N GLY A 383 -9.02 32.00 42.49
CA GLY A 383 -10.39 32.42 42.83
C GLY A 383 -10.81 33.82 42.36
N LEU A 384 -9.90 34.67 41.87
CA LEU A 384 -10.29 35.91 41.19
C LEU A 384 -10.46 35.65 39.70
N GLU A 385 -11.63 36.00 39.14
CA GLU A 385 -11.80 36.10 37.70
C GLU A 385 -10.75 37.09 37.14
N LYS A 386 -10.05 36.69 36.08
CA LYS A 386 -8.99 37.51 35.48
C LYS A 386 -9.60 38.82 35.00
N ALA A 387 -9.21 39.93 35.62
CA ALA A 387 -9.59 41.26 35.16
C ALA A 387 -9.13 41.46 33.71
N VAL A 388 -10.03 41.97 32.86
CA VAL A 388 -9.73 42.30 31.45
C VAL A 388 -8.62 43.34 31.43
N ALA A 389 -7.51 43.04 30.75
CA ALA A 389 -6.34 43.91 30.72
C ALA A 389 -6.67 45.24 30.00
N ARG A 390 -6.60 46.36 30.73
CA ARG A 390 -6.63 47.73 30.17
C ARG A 390 -5.21 48.19 29.87
N SER A 391 -4.98 48.93 28.79
CA SER A 391 -3.64 49.45 28.50
C SER A 391 -3.24 50.60 29.44
N LYS A 392 -1.95 50.99 29.41
CA LYS A 392 -1.36 52.07 30.22
C LYS A 392 -1.94 53.46 29.91
N TYR A 393 -2.64 53.60 28.78
CA TYR A 393 -3.23 54.86 28.34
C TYR A 393 -4.72 54.85 28.66
N GLU A 394 -5.29 56.04 28.90
CA GLU A 394 -6.73 56.18 29.10
C GLU A 394 -7.45 55.83 27.79
N GLU A 395 -7.99 54.62 27.71
CA GLU A 395 -8.79 54.14 26.59
C GLU A 395 -10.19 54.78 26.65
N ASP A 396 -10.77 55.06 25.48
CA ASP A 396 -12.15 55.54 25.32
C ASP A 396 -12.49 56.92 25.95
N VAL A 397 -11.52 57.83 26.08
CA VAL A 397 -11.80 59.21 26.48
C VAL A 397 -12.37 60.02 25.31
N LEU A 398 -13.68 60.25 25.36
CA LEU A 398 -14.41 61.09 24.42
C LEU A 398 -14.30 62.56 24.83
N ILE A 399 -13.56 63.35 24.06
CA ILE A 399 -13.35 64.78 24.31
C ILE A 399 -14.48 65.56 23.63
N ASN A 400 -15.02 66.62 24.27
CA ASN A 400 -15.92 67.62 23.69
C ASN A 400 -17.06 67.08 22.78
N ASN A 401 -17.78 66.06 23.27
CA ASN A 401 -18.96 65.42 22.64
C ASN A 401 -18.70 64.72 21.28
N HIS A 402 -17.46 64.33 20.98
CA HIS A 402 -17.18 63.42 19.86
C HIS A 402 -17.60 61.99 20.21
N THR A 403 -18.08 61.22 19.23
CA THR A 403 -18.43 59.78 19.39
C THR A 403 -17.25 58.84 19.14
N CYS A 404 -16.11 59.38 18.70
CA CYS A 404 -14.90 58.65 18.40
C CYS A 404 -13.69 59.32 19.09
N ILE A 405 -12.68 58.53 19.41
CA ILE A 405 -11.47 58.99 20.10
C ILE A 405 -10.59 59.80 19.15
N TRP A 406 -9.82 60.76 19.68
CA TRP A 406 -8.81 61.49 18.92
C TRP A 406 -7.74 60.55 18.34
N GLY A 407 -7.49 60.62 17.03
CA GLY A 407 -6.61 59.68 16.33
C GLY A 407 -7.35 58.54 15.63
N SER A 408 -8.68 58.50 15.71
CA SER A 408 -9.53 57.60 14.93
C SER A 408 -9.60 57.94 13.43
N TYR A 409 -9.11 59.11 13.02
CA TYR A 409 -9.02 59.56 11.63
C TYR A 409 -7.62 60.09 11.32
N TRP A 410 -7.13 59.85 10.11
CA TRP A 410 -5.82 60.29 9.63
C TRP A 410 -5.92 60.74 8.18
N LYS A 411 -5.46 61.96 7.88
CA LYS A 411 -5.34 62.49 6.52
C LYS A 411 -4.18 63.49 6.46
N ASP A 412 -3.36 63.39 5.43
CA ASP A 412 -2.24 64.30 5.09
C ASP A 412 -1.31 64.67 6.27
N GLY A 413 -0.95 63.70 7.11
CA GLY A 413 0.02 63.90 8.20
C GLY A 413 -0.58 64.37 9.53
N PHE A 414 -1.89 64.58 9.59
CA PHE A 414 -2.60 65.02 10.79
C PHE A 414 -3.60 63.98 11.28
N TRP A 415 -3.63 63.79 12.61
CA TRP A 415 -4.62 62.98 13.30
C TRP A 415 -5.88 63.81 13.57
N GLY A 416 -7.05 63.18 13.47
CA GLY A 416 -8.35 63.80 13.69
C GLY A 416 -9.38 62.86 14.31
N PHE A 417 -10.62 63.36 14.41
CA PHE A 417 -11.78 62.58 14.86
C PHE A 417 -12.54 61.97 13.68
N LYS A 418 -12.85 60.67 13.72
CA LYS A 418 -13.61 59.98 12.66
C LYS A 418 -15.05 60.47 12.52
N CYS A 419 -15.70 60.90 13.60
CA CYS A 419 -17.09 61.35 13.58
C CYS A 419 -17.31 62.67 12.82
N CYS A 420 -16.30 63.54 12.79
CA CYS A 420 -16.43 64.91 12.29
C CYS A 420 -15.34 65.30 11.26
N HIS A 421 -14.36 64.42 11.00
CA HIS A 421 -13.13 64.66 10.21
C HIS A 421 -12.33 65.91 10.61
N SER A 422 -12.60 66.48 11.79
CA SER A 422 -11.85 67.61 12.33
C SER A 422 -10.45 67.18 12.75
N MET A 423 -9.45 67.91 12.26
CA MET A 423 -8.03 67.75 12.56
C MET A 423 -7.57 68.59 13.76
N VAL A 424 -8.49 69.09 14.60
CA VAL A 424 -8.18 69.91 15.79
C VAL A 424 -8.65 69.23 17.09
N LYS A 425 -7.72 68.92 18.00
CA LYS A 425 -7.91 68.05 19.18
C LYS A 425 -8.98 68.51 20.17
N GLN A 426 -9.21 69.81 20.28
CA GLN A 426 -10.18 70.38 21.23
C GLN A 426 -11.42 70.97 20.54
N SER A 427 -11.64 70.67 19.27
CA SER A 427 -12.87 71.10 18.58
C SER A 427 -14.10 70.41 19.15
N TYR A 428 -15.25 71.09 19.13
CA TYR A 428 -16.55 70.45 19.38
C TYR A 428 -16.98 69.67 18.13
N CYS A 429 -17.65 68.53 18.30
CA CYS A 429 -18.08 67.75 17.14
C CYS A 429 -19.20 68.47 16.39
N THR A 430 -18.97 68.72 15.10
CA THR A 430 -19.91 69.27 14.13
C THR A 430 -20.87 68.22 13.52
N GLY A 431 -20.86 66.98 14.02
CA GLY A 431 -21.51 65.82 13.40
C GLY A 431 -21.13 65.59 11.94
N GLU A 432 -22.04 64.95 11.21
CA GLU A 432 -21.91 64.62 9.77
C GLU A 432 -21.74 65.86 8.87
N THR A 433 -22.11 67.06 9.34
CA THR A 433 -21.94 68.30 8.58
C THR A 433 -20.47 68.66 8.35
N GLY A 434 -19.57 68.28 9.27
CA GLY A 434 -18.12 68.49 9.11
C GLY A 434 -17.51 67.64 8.00
N VAL A 435 -18.06 66.44 7.77
CA VAL A 435 -17.64 65.54 6.68
C VAL A 435 -18.06 66.13 5.33
N GLN A 436 -19.23 66.76 5.25
CA GLN A 436 -19.71 67.38 4.01
C GLN A 436 -18.91 68.64 3.65
N ILE A 437 -18.53 69.46 4.64
CA ILE A 437 -17.71 70.67 4.41
C ILE A 437 -16.28 70.30 3.96
N SER A 438 -15.66 69.31 4.61
CA SER A 438 -14.32 68.84 4.22
C SER A 438 -14.25 68.19 2.83
N ASN A 439 -15.38 67.73 2.29
CA ASN A 439 -15.49 67.22 0.93
C ASN A 439 -15.84 68.29 -0.13
N SER A 440 -16.24 69.51 0.27
CA SER A 440 -16.78 70.54 -0.63
C SER A 440 -15.89 71.78 -0.79
N GLU A 441 -14.58 71.68 -0.55
CA GLU A 441 -13.65 72.76 -0.89
C GLU A 441 -13.26 72.75 -2.39
N CYS A 442 -13.93 73.65 -3.12
CA CYS A 442 -13.48 74.50 -4.24
C CYS A 442 -12.94 73.87 -5.55
N VAL A 443 -13.80 73.84 -6.58
CA VAL A 443 -13.40 74.00 -7.99
C VAL A 443 -14.35 75.01 -8.67
N PRO A 444 -13.86 76.10 -9.29
CA PRO A 444 -14.70 77.07 -10.00
C PRO A 444 -15.31 76.53 -11.31
N PHE A 445 -16.51 77.04 -11.57
CA PHE A 445 -17.46 76.80 -12.64
C PHE A 445 -17.00 77.28 -14.03
N GLU A 446 -17.06 76.42 -15.05
CA GLU A 446 -17.25 76.82 -16.46
C GLU A 446 -17.98 75.72 -17.25
N GLU A 447 -19.01 76.13 -17.99
CA GLU A 447 -19.88 75.32 -18.85
C GLU A 447 -19.15 74.82 -20.12
N GLY A 448 -19.49 73.62 -20.60
CA GLY A 448 -19.24 73.25 -21.99
C GLY A 448 -18.96 71.77 -22.26
N LEU A 449 -20.03 71.07 -22.65
CA LEU A 449 -20.09 69.75 -23.27
C LEU A 449 -18.85 69.33 -24.10
N ILE A 450 -17.99 68.45 -23.58
CA ILE A 450 -17.15 67.52 -24.35
C ILE A 450 -17.01 66.23 -23.53
N GLU A 451 -17.49 65.12 -24.09
CA GLU A 451 -17.24 63.75 -23.60
C GLU A 451 -15.74 63.47 -23.54
N GLN A 452 -15.25 63.11 -22.36
CA GLN A 452 -13.94 62.48 -22.17
C GLN A 452 -14.12 61.18 -21.39
N GLN A 453 -13.75 60.11 -22.07
CA GLN A 453 -13.45 58.78 -21.54
C GLN A 453 -12.12 58.87 -20.77
N GLU A 454 -12.09 58.45 -19.50
CA GLU A 454 -10.88 57.96 -18.81
C GLU A 454 -11.33 56.83 -17.87
N GLU A 455 -11.08 55.58 -18.27
CA GLU A 455 -9.97 54.72 -17.81
C GLU A 455 -10.37 53.83 -16.61
N GLU A 456 -11.18 52.81 -16.90
CA GLU A 456 -11.19 51.58 -16.11
C GLU A 456 -9.97 50.74 -16.54
N GLU A 457 -9.07 50.41 -15.61
CA GLU A 457 -8.00 49.45 -15.86
C GLU A 457 -8.60 48.09 -16.25
N GLU A 458 -8.41 47.67 -17.50
CA GLU A 458 -8.82 46.35 -17.96
C GLU A 458 -8.12 45.24 -17.15
N PRO A 459 -8.84 44.21 -16.67
CA PRO A 459 -8.22 43.08 -16.01
C PRO A 459 -7.39 42.27 -17.01
N LYS A 460 -6.09 42.17 -16.73
CA LYS A 460 -5.10 41.43 -17.54
C LYS A 460 -5.60 40.04 -17.91
N SER A 461 -5.50 39.72 -19.19
CA SER A 461 -5.82 38.40 -19.75
C SER A 461 -5.02 37.28 -19.08
N LEU A 462 -5.65 36.11 -18.91
CA LEU A 462 -5.06 34.89 -18.33
C LEU A 462 -3.74 34.49 -19.03
N LEU A 463 -3.59 34.82 -20.32
CA LEU A 463 -2.39 34.56 -21.11
C LEU A 463 -1.21 35.47 -20.72
N GLU A 464 -1.52 36.71 -20.32
CA GLU A 464 -0.56 37.71 -19.85
C GLU A 464 -0.09 37.39 -18.43
N MET A 465 -1.03 37.01 -17.55
CA MET A 465 -0.73 36.49 -16.22
C MET A 465 0.19 35.25 -16.25
N HIS A 466 0.01 34.37 -17.25
CA HIS A 466 0.89 33.22 -17.43
C HIS A 466 2.28 33.61 -17.97
N ARG A 467 2.36 34.57 -18.89
CA ARG A 467 3.63 35.10 -19.40
C ARG A 467 4.46 35.76 -18.31
N ASP A 468 3.82 36.49 -17.40
CA ASP A 468 4.51 37.15 -16.28
C ASP A 468 4.95 36.14 -15.23
N LYS A 469 4.14 35.14 -14.88
CA LYS A 469 4.56 34.01 -14.03
C LYS A 469 5.74 33.24 -14.63
N MET A 470 5.79 33.08 -15.96
CA MET A 470 6.91 32.41 -16.64
C MET A 470 8.19 33.26 -16.64
N LYS A 471 8.07 34.59 -16.77
CA LYS A 471 9.21 35.52 -16.62
C LYS A 471 9.74 35.53 -15.18
N GLU A 472 8.85 35.49 -14.19
CA GLU A 472 9.22 35.46 -12.77
C GLU A 472 9.91 34.14 -12.39
N LYS A 473 9.40 32.99 -12.87
CA LYS A 473 10.05 31.67 -12.73
C LYS A 473 11.43 31.64 -13.42
N LYS A 474 11.60 32.30 -14.57
CA LYS A 474 12.91 32.45 -15.23
C LYS A 474 13.89 33.30 -14.42
N LYS A 475 13.43 34.40 -13.78
CA LYS A 475 14.28 35.21 -12.87
C LYS A 475 14.69 34.42 -11.62
N LYS A 476 13.78 33.66 -11.00
CA LYS A 476 14.08 32.79 -9.85
C LYS A 476 15.07 31.67 -10.20
N LYS A 477 14.97 31.06 -11.40
CA LYS A 477 15.95 30.08 -11.90
C LYS A 477 17.34 30.69 -12.19
N LYS A 478 17.41 31.93 -12.70
CA LYS A 478 18.69 32.64 -12.93
C LYS A 478 19.42 32.97 -11.62
N ASN A 479 18.71 33.34 -10.56
CA ASN A 479 19.32 33.58 -9.24
C ASN A 479 19.79 32.27 -8.56
N LYS A 480 19.07 31.16 -8.73
CA LYS A 480 19.45 29.85 -8.17
C LYS A 480 20.72 29.27 -8.84
N ASN A 481 20.95 29.55 -10.13
CA ASN A 481 22.17 29.15 -10.83
C ASN A 481 23.39 30.06 -10.57
N LYS A 482 23.20 31.30 -10.11
CA LYS A 482 24.31 32.22 -9.76
C LYS A 482 24.97 31.86 -8.42
N ASN A 483 24.24 31.25 -7.49
CA ASN A 483 24.78 30.78 -6.20
C ASN A 483 25.47 29.40 -6.26
N LYS A 484 25.22 28.59 -7.29
CA LYS A 484 25.83 27.24 -7.42
C LYS A 484 27.22 27.24 -8.07
N ASN A 485 27.66 28.39 -8.63
CA ASN A 485 28.93 28.52 -9.36
C ASN A 485 30.05 29.24 -8.58
N LYS A 486 29.87 29.46 -7.26
CA LYS A 486 30.87 30.15 -6.41
C LYS A 486 31.75 29.19 -5.59
N ASN A 487 31.53 27.87 -5.67
CA ASN A 487 32.22 26.88 -4.82
C ASN A 487 33.02 25.80 -5.57
N LYS A 488 33.45 26.06 -6.80
CA LYS A 488 34.28 25.10 -7.56
C LYS A 488 35.32 25.82 -8.42
N ASN A 489 36.20 26.59 -7.79
CA ASN A 489 37.45 27.00 -8.41
C ASN A 489 38.50 27.43 -7.36
N LYS A 490 39.21 26.45 -6.79
CA LYS A 490 40.51 26.62 -6.13
C LYS A 490 41.21 25.26 -6.09
N ASN A 491 41.89 24.91 -7.19
CA ASN A 491 43.27 24.39 -7.20
C ASN A 491 43.61 23.68 -8.52
N LYS A 492 44.84 23.93 -8.99
CA LYS A 492 45.53 23.53 -10.23
C LYS A 492 45.22 24.47 -11.42
N LYS A 493 46.21 25.07 -12.11
CA LYS A 493 47.67 24.92 -12.08
C LYS A 493 48.35 26.13 -12.75
N HIS A 494 49.63 26.26 -12.40
CA HIS A 494 50.69 27.09 -12.96
C HIS A 494 50.84 27.08 -14.50
N ASP A 495 51.29 28.24 -14.98
CA ASP A 495 52.35 28.54 -15.96
C ASP A 495 52.11 28.85 -17.45
N SER A 496 52.69 30.02 -17.78
CA SER A 496 53.36 30.53 -18.99
C SER A 496 52.66 30.61 -20.37
N SER A 497 52.21 31.83 -20.66
CA SER A 497 52.56 32.74 -21.78
C SER A 497 52.74 32.25 -23.23
N SER A 498 52.08 33.01 -24.12
CA SER A 498 52.58 33.57 -25.40
C SER A 498 52.28 32.81 -26.71
N SER A 499 51.23 33.22 -27.44
CA SER A 499 51.20 33.57 -28.89
C SER A 499 49.77 33.45 -29.46
N ASP A 500 48.98 34.53 -29.38
CA ASP A 500 47.51 34.50 -29.49
C ASP A 500 46.96 34.99 -30.85
N SER A 501 47.55 34.55 -31.98
CA SER A 501 46.98 34.89 -33.31
C SER A 501 47.06 33.79 -34.36
N GLU A 502 47.96 32.80 -34.22
CA GLU A 502 48.02 31.65 -35.13
C GLU A 502 47.09 30.48 -34.71
N ASP A 503 46.58 30.50 -33.47
CA ASP A 503 45.78 29.39 -32.92
C ASP A 503 44.31 29.42 -33.37
N GLU A 504 43.76 30.60 -33.69
CA GLU A 504 42.36 30.72 -34.11
C GLU A 504 42.10 30.21 -35.53
N GLU A 505 43.07 30.35 -36.45
CA GLU A 505 42.95 29.78 -37.80
C GLU A 505 43.05 28.26 -37.78
N LYS A 506 43.99 27.70 -36.99
CA LYS A 506 44.15 26.25 -36.82
C LYS A 506 42.93 25.61 -36.16
N LYS A 507 42.29 26.26 -35.18
CA LYS A 507 41.02 25.79 -34.59
C LYS A 507 39.87 25.78 -35.60
N LYS A 508 39.77 26.81 -36.46
CA LYS A 508 38.74 26.87 -37.52
C LYS A 508 38.91 25.78 -38.57
N GLU A 509 40.14 25.49 -38.97
CA GLU A 509 40.43 24.38 -39.89
C GLU A 509 40.09 23.03 -39.27
N LYS A 510 40.50 22.80 -38.02
CA LYS A 510 40.17 21.56 -37.31
C LYS A 510 38.66 21.40 -37.09
N LEU A 511 37.94 22.46 -36.74
CA LEU A 511 36.48 22.45 -36.64
C LEU A 511 35.81 22.12 -37.99
N LYS A 512 36.32 22.65 -39.11
CA LYS A 512 35.83 22.27 -40.46
C LYS A 512 36.06 20.80 -40.75
N THR A 513 37.25 20.27 -40.44
CA THR A 513 37.53 18.84 -40.61
C THR A 513 36.66 17.96 -39.72
N ALA A 514 36.35 18.40 -38.49
CA ALA A 514 35.44 17.72 -37.57
C ALA A 514 33.99 17.76 -38.06
N LEU A 515 33.55 18.88 -38.66
CA LEU A 515 32.22 18.99 -39.27
C LEU A 515 32.07 18.06 -40.48
N GLU A 516 33.08 17.96 -41.35
CA GLU A 516 33.07 17.01 -42.48
C GLU A 516 33.10 15.55 -42.00
N ALA A 517 33.84 15.25 -40.94
CA ALA A 517 33.88 13.92 -40.34
C ALA A 517 32.50 13.53 -39.76
N GLU A 518 31.83 14.46 -39.08
CA GLU A 518 30.48 14.22 -38.55
C GLU A 518 29.43 14.10 -39.66
N ASP A 519 29.55 14.83 -40.78
CA ASP A 519 28.68 14.61 -41.97
C ASP A 519 28.82 13.20 -42.54
N ARG A 520 30.07 12.72 -42.67
CA ARG A 520 30.33 11.36 -43.15
C ARG A 520 29.76 10.33 -42.19
N ARG A 521 29.86 10.59 -40.88
CA ARG A 521 29.28 9.72 -39.85
C ARG A 521 27.76 9.69 -39.92
N VAL A 522 27.09 10.84 -40.04
CA VAL A 522 25.62 10.92 -40.15
C VAL A 522 25.14 10.20 -41.40
N LYS A 523 25.77 10.42 -42.57
CA LYS A 523 25.46 9.71 -43.82
C LYS A 523 25.68 8.20 -43.71
N HIS A 524 26.75 7.78 -43.04
CA HIS A 524 27.01 6.36 -42.80
C HIS A 524 25.97 5.73 -41.86
N VAL A 525 25.54 6.44 -40.80
CA VAL A 525 24.48 6.00 -39.91
C VAL A 525 23.14 5.89 -40.64
N GLU A 526 22.82 6.87 -41.49
CA GLU A 526 21.61 6.87 -42.31
C GLU A 526 21.60 5.70 -43.31
N SER A 527 22.71 5.48 -44.03
CA SER A 527 22.87 4.32 -44.91
C SER A 527 22.75 2.99 -44.15
N MET A 528 23.25 2.93 -42.92
CA MET A 528 23.15 1.75 -42.05
C MET A 528 21.77 1.55 -41.43
N MET A 529 20.97 2.62 -41.28
CA MET A 529 19.56 2.54 -40.85
C MET A 529 18.63 2.11 -41.99
N GLN A 530 19.02 2.33 -43.24
CA GLN A 530 18.28 1.84 -44.41
C GLN A 530 18.47 0.33 -44.66
N LEU A 531 19.48 -0.29 -44.05
CA LEU A 531 19.70 -1.74 -44.12
C LEU A 531 18.88 -2.48 -43.05
N ASP A 532 18.31 -3.62 -43.44
CA ASP A 532 17.61 -4.54 -42.54
C ASP A 532 18.46 -4.92 -41.32
N GLU A 533 17.84 -5.00 -40.13
CA GLU A 533 18.53 -5.22 -38.85
C GLU A 533 19.45 -6.46 -38.85
N ARG A 534 19.06 -7.53 -39.56
CA ARG A 534 19.84 -8.77 -39.69
C ARG A 534 21.07 -8.66 -40.59
N LYS A 535 21.12 -7.67 -41.49
CA LYS A 535 22.23 -7.45 -42.43
C LYS A 535 23.21 -6.39 -41.94
N ARG A 536 22.92 -5.73 -40.82
CA ARG A 536 23.79 -4.70 -40.24
C ARG A 536 25.00 -5.36 -39.55
N PRO A 537 26.24 -5.08 -39.97
CA PRO A 537 27.43 -5.64 -39.33
C PRO A 537 27.56 -5.20 -37.87
N TYR A 538 27.93 -6.14 -37.00
CA TYR A 538 28.07 -5.91 -35.55
C TYR A 538 29.37 -5.15 -35.25
N SER A 539 29.27 -3.91 -34.76
CA SER A 539 30.40 -3.01 -34.51
C SER A 539 31.04 -3.25 -33.13
N SER A 540 31.57 -4.46 -32.88
CA SER A 540 32.21 -4.81 -31.60
C SER A 540 33.73 -4.58 -31.53
N LEU A 541 34.37 -4.21 -32.65
CA LEU A 541 35.84 -4.09 -32.74
C LEU A 541 36.37 -2.66 -32.90
N GLN A 542 35.52 -1.64 -32.75
CA GLN A 542 35.96 -0.26 -32.92
C GLN A 542 36.51 0.28 -31.60
N GLU A 543 37.80 0.61 -31.56
CA GLU A 543 38.43 1.26 -30.41
C GLU A 543 37.76 2.62 -30.13
N VAL A 544 37.16 2.75 -28.95
CA VAL A 544 36.47 3.98 -28.56
C VAL A 544 37.47 4.98 -27.99
N LYS A 545 37.94 5.90 -28.85
CA LYS A 545 38.74 7.06 -28.44
C LYS A 545 37.82 8.15 -27.86
N ALA A 546 38.27 8.83 -26.81
CA ALA A 546 37.53 9.97 -26.24
C ALA A 546 37.42 11.11 -27.29
N PRO A 547 36.22 11.66 -27.56
CA PRO A 547 36.04 12.76 -28.50
C PRO A 547 36.83 14.00 -28.11
N THR A 548 37.41 14.67 -29.11
CA THR A 548 38.07 15.98 -28.95
C THR A 548 37.04 17.10 -28.76
N GLU A 549 37.47 18.25 -28.23
CA GLU A 549 36.58 19.39 -27.98
C GLU A 549 35.92 19.92 -29.27
N GLU A 550 36.66 19.91 -30.39
CA GLU A 550 36.18 20.34 -31.71
C GLU A 550 35.17 19.35 -32.32
N GLU A 551 35.36 18.03 -32.12
CA GLU A 551 34.38 17.00 -32.50
C GLU A 551 33.10 17.11 -31.67
N MET A 552 33.22 17.41 -30.38
CA MET A 552 32.08 17.66 -29.51
C MET A 552 31.31 18.92 -29.91
N GLU A 553 32.00 19.97 -30.37
CA GLU A 553 31.38 21.17 -30.89
C GLU A 553 30.68 20.93 -32.23
N ALA A 554 31.33 20.23 -33.17
CA ALA A 554 30.73 19.80 -34.44
C ALA A 554 29.47 18.95 -34.22
N PHE A 555 29.51 18.01 -33.28
CA PHE A 555 28.35 17.20 -32.89
C PHE A 555 27.23 18.07 -32.29
N ARG A 556 27.54 19.06 -31.44
CA ARG A 556 26.53 19.96 -30.86
C ARG A 556 25.86 20.85 -31.92
N ILE A 557 26.61 21.28 -32.94
CA ILE A 557 26.09 22.08 -34.05
C ILE A 557 25.14 21.26 -34.93
N LYS A 558 25.51 20.00 -35.23
CA LYS A 558 24.72 19.13 -36.12
C LYS A 558 23.65 18.30 -35.45
N ARG A 559 23.63 18.23 -34.13
CA ARG A 559 22.61 17.47 -33.40
C ARG A 559 21.22 17.99 -33.75
N PRO A 560 20.37 17.19 -34.42
CA PRO A 560 18.99 17.57 -34.65
C PRO A 560 18.28 17.71 -33.30
N ARG A 561 17.48 18.77 -33.14
CA ARG A 561 16.65 18.99 -31.96
C ARG A 561 15.22 18.55 -32.28
N PRO A 562 14.84 17.29 -31.99
CA PRO A 562 13.49 16.80 -32.26
C PRO A 562 12.42 17.53 -31.44
N ASP A 563 12.81 18.23 -30.37
CA ASP A 563 11.91 18.98 -29.48
C ASP A 563 11.67 20.43 -29.94
N ASP A 564 12.18 20.86 -31.10
CA ASP A 564 11.96 22.21 -31.63
C ASP A 564 10.74 22.27 -32.58
N PRO A 565 9.59 22.83 -32.15
CA PRO A 565 8.38 22.87 -32.96
C PRO A 565 8.49 23.79 -34.19
N MET A 566 9.55 24.60 -34.30
CA MET A 566 9.81 25.42 -35.48
C MET A 566 10.67 24.71 -36.54
N ALA A 567 11.29 23.58 -36.23
CA ALA A 567 12.15 22.85 -37.17
C ALA A 567 11.40 22.45 -38.45
N SER A 568 10.16 21.98 -38.33
CA SER A 568 9.30 21.63 -39.46
C SER A 568 8.93 22.80 -40.37
N PHE A 569 9.05 24.04 -39.89
CA PHE A 569 8.70 25.25 -40.66
C PHE A 569 9.91 25.84 -41.41
N LEU A 570 11.14 25.50 -40.99
CA LEU A 570 12.39 26.02 -41.56
C LEU A 570 12.99 25.10 -42.64
N GLY A 571 12.37 23.96 -42.94
CA GLY A 571 12.75 23.08 -44.04
C GLY A 571 14.18 22.51 -43.93
N GLN A 572 14.60 22.13 -42.72
CA GLN A 572 15.82 21.37 -42.46
C GLN A 572 15.51 19.93 -42.09
#